data_AF-A0A958IV87-F1
#
_entry.id   AF-A0A958IV87-F1
#
_cell.length_a   1.000
_cell.length_b   1.000
_cell.length_c   1.000
_cell.angle_alpha   90.00
_cell.angle_beta   90.00
_cell.angle_gamma   90.00
#
_symmetry.space_group_name_H-M   'P 1'
#
loop_
_entity.id
_entity.type
_entity.pdbx_description
1 polymer ?
#
loop_
_entity_poly.entity_id
_entity_poly.type
_entity_poly.pdbx_seq_one_letter_code
_entity_poly.pdbx_strand_id
1 'polypeptide(L)'
;MELLEQMIAAHGGRALWQSLSAVSARLSFGGLAFAARFNRAGLRERWVLVSVNEPHAVLADYPDPGRRGIFTPGRVWIESAGGEVLAERRSPRTAFSSPRRYLWWDDLDLLYFAGYALWNYLSFPFLLTLPDVEIREIAPWPEAGEIWRRLAVQF
;
A
#
# COMPACT_ATOMS: atom_id res chain seq x y z
N MET A 1 17.96 16.46 -5.08
CA MET A 1 17.10 17.55 -5.60
C MET A 1 16.40 18.20 -4.41
N GLU A 2 16.34 19.53 -4.34
CA GLU A 2 15.92 20.26 -3.13
C GLU A 2 14.50 19.92 -2.65
N LEU A 3 13.49 19.94 -3.53
CA LEU A 3 12.11 19.67 -3.14
C LEU A 3 11.92 18.26 -2.57
N LEU A 4 12.59 17.25 -3.15
CA LEU A 4 12.54 15.88 -2.61
C LEU A 4 13.15 15.83 -1.21
N GLU A 5 14.28 16.49 -0.97
CA GLU A 5 14.89 16.50 0.38
C GLU A 5 13.97 17.20 1.39
N GLN A 6 13.27 18.28 1.00
CA GLN A 6 12.27 18.92 1.85
C GLN A 6 11.09 17.98 2.17
N MET A 7 10.58 17.26 1.17
CA MET A 7 9.52 16.26 1.37
C MET A 7 9.99 15.17 2.34
N ILE A 8 11.19 14.61 2.14
CA ILE A 8 11.74 13.57 3.02
C ILE A 8 11.95 14.11 4.44
N ALA A 9 12.50 15.31 4.61
CA ALA A 9 12.70 15.93 5.91
C ALA A 9 11.37 16.13 6.67
N ALA A 10 10.31 16.56 5.97
CA ALA A 10 8.96 16.67 6.53
C ALA A 10 8.37 15.33 6.99
N HIS A 11 8.85 14.20 6.45
CA HIS A 11 8.42 12.84 6.82
C HIS A 11 9.39 12.15 7.80
N GLY A 12 10.22 12.90 8.53
CA GLY A 12 11.13 12.36 9.56
C GLY A 12 12.56 12.11 9.07
N GLY A 13 12.84 12.32 7.78
CA GLY A 13 14.20 12.30 7.24
C GLY A 13 14.73 10.91 6.87
N ARG A 14 15.80 10.90 6.07
CA ARG A 14 16.43 9.67 5.53
C ARG A 14 16.99 8.76 6.63
N ALA A 15 17.65 9.35 7.62
CA ALA A 15 18.32 8.59 8.68
C ALA A 15 17.32 7.77 9.51
N LEU A 16 16.17 8.37 9.86
CA LEU A 16 15.11 7.64 10.55
C LEU A 16 14.59 6.51 9.67
N TRP A 17 14.20 6.80 8.43
CA TRP A 17 13.67 5.79 7.51
C TRP A 17 14.61 4.59 7.33
N GLN A 18 15.91 4.84 7.13
CA GLN A 18 16.92 3.80 6.99
C GLN A 18 17.14 2.97 8.26
N SER A 19 16.76 3.49 9.43
CA SER A 19 16.85 2.75 10.69
C SER A 19 15.65 1.85 10.97
N LEU A 20 14.55 2.01 10.23
CA LEU A 20 13.32 1.25 10.45
C LEU A 20 13.37 -0.10 9.71
N SER A 21 12.63 -1.06 10.24
CA SER A 21 12.32 -2.32 9.53
C SER A 21 10.89 -2.32 8.98
N ALA A 22 9.96 -1.68 9.69
CA ALA A 22 8.55 -1.62 9.32
C ALA A 22 7.83 -0.40 9.91
N VAL A 23 6.73 -0.02 9.26
CA VAL A 23 5.73 0.96 9.74
C VAL A 23 4.49 0.20 10.18
N SER A 24 3.98 0.52 11.37
CA SER A 24 2.70 0.00 11.87
C SER A 24 1.63 1.08 11.82
N ALA A 25 0.46 0.74 11.30
CA ALA A 25 -0.68 1.64 11.22
C ALA A 25 -1.98 0.92 11.59
N ARG A 26 -2.90 1.65 12.23
CA ARG A 26 -4.27 1.20 12.48
C ARG A 26 -5.21 1.91 11.52
N LEU A 27 -5.92 1.13 10.71
CA LEU A 27 -6.69 1.66 9.59
C LEU A 27 -8.11 1.14 9.52
N SER A 28 -8.97 2.00 8.98
CA SER A 28 -10.35 1.71 8.63
C SER A 28 -10.57 2.19 7.20
N PHE A 29 -11.09 1.32 6.33
CA PHE A 29 -11.49 1.70 4.98
C PHE A 29 -12.77 0.98 4.58
N GLY A 30 -13.56 1.64 3.76
CA GLY A 30 -14.85 1.14 3.29
C GLY A 30 -15.50 2.15 2.37
N GLY A 31 -16.83 2.10 2.28
CA GLY A 31 -17.62 2.98 1.42
C GLY A 31 -18.27 2.21 0.27
N LEU A 32 -19.12 2.91 -0.49
CA LEU A 32 -19.99 2.28 -1.49
C LEU A 32 -19.21 1.54 -2.57
N ALA A 33 -18.04 2.05 -2.99
CA ALA A 33 -17.19 1.37 -3.96
C ALA A 33 -16.67 0.01 -3.43
N PHE A 34 -16.31 -0.07 -2.15
CA PHE A 34 -15.92 -1.33 -1.52
C PHE A 34 -17.12 -2.24 -1.35
N ALA A 35 -18.26 -1.74 -0.84
CA ALA A 35 -19.45 -2.55 -0.66
C ALA A 35 -20.00 -3.13 -1.98
N ALA A 36 -19.86 -2.40 -3.09
CA ALA A 36 -20.29 -2.86 -4.41
C ALA A 36 -19.38 -3.93 -5.01
N ARG A 37 -18.05 -3.84 -4.79
CA ARG A 37 -17.07 -4.76 -5.36
C ARG A 37 -16.74 -5.93 -4.43
N PHE A 38 -16.86 -5.73 -3.12
CA PHE A 38 -16.51 -6.67 -2.08
C PHE A 38 -17.74 -6.85 -1.20
N ASN A 39 -18.16 -8.09 -0.97
CA ASN A 39 -19.39 -8.41 -0.24
C ASN A 39 -19.31 -8.14 1.28
N ARG A 40 -18.51 -7.14 1.68
CA ARG A 40 -18.37 -6.64 3.05
C ARG A 40 -18.23 -5.11 2.97
N ALA A 41 -18.77 -4.41 3.96
CA ALA A 41 -18.77 -2.94 4.01
C ALA A 41 -17.37 -2.30 4.11
N GLY A 42 -16.31 -3.10 4.28
CA GLY A 42 -14.92 -2.67 4.44
C GLY A 42 -14.21 -3.37 5.59
N LEU A 43 -13.00 -2.92 5.90
CA LEU A 43 -12.25 -3.30 7.10
C LEU A 43 -12.28 -2.14 8.10
N ARG A 44 -12.50 -2.45 9.38
CA ARG A 44 -12.49 -1.46 10.47
C ARG A 44 -11.39 -1.78 11.46
N GLU A 45 -10.66 -0.75 11.87
CA GLU A 45 -9.67 -0.79 12.94
C GLU A 45 -8.70 -1.97 12.85
N ARG A 46 -8.19 -2.25 11.64
CA ARG A 46 -7.22 -3.32 11.42
C ARG A 46 -5.81 -2.78 11.59
N TRP A 47 -4.97 -3.55 12.26
CA TRP A 47 -3.54 -3.30 12.28
C TRP A 47 -2.92 -3.79 10.98
N VAL A 48 -2.05 -2.95 10.41
CA VAL A 48 -1.21 -3.30 9.28
C VAL A 48 0.23 -2.98 9.61
N LEU A 49 1.09 -3.93 9.27
CA LEU A 49 2.53 -3.78 9.31
C LEU A 49 3.05 -3.75 7.87
N VAL A 50 3.80 -2.71 7.50
CA VAL A 50 4.39 -2.52 6.18
C VAL A 50 5.90 -2.51 6.29
N SER A 51 6.58 -3.36 5.53
CA SER A 51 8.04 -3.37 5.47
C SER A 51 8.55 -2.15 4.71
N VAL A 52 9.59 -1.49 5.22
CA VAL A 52 10.16 -0.28 4.59
C VAL A 52 11.17 -0.59 3.48
N ASN A 53 11.76 -1.80 3.51
CA ASN A 53 12.86 -2.21 2.62
C ASN A 53 12.40 -3.07 1.43
N GLU A 54 11.18 -3.60 1.49
CA GLU A 54 10.65 -4.46 0.44
C GLU A 54 9.12 -4.31 0.35
N PRO A 55 8.50 -4.56 -0.82
CA PRO A 55 7.05 -4.52 -0.99
C PRO A 55 6.35 -5.66 -0.23
N HIS A 56 6.24 -5.53 1.08
CA HIS A 56 5.62 -6.52 1.95
C HIS A 56 4.70 -5.86 2.97
N ALA A 57 3.52 -6.45 3.16
CA ALA A 57 2.54 -5.98 4.12
C ALA A 57 1.80 -7.13 4.79
N VAL A 58 1.52 -6.98 6.09
CA VAL A 58 0.75 -7.94 6.89
C VAL A 58 -0.46 -7.24 7.48
N LEU A 59 -1.64 -7.76 7.17
CA LEU A 59 -2.92 -7.34 7.73
C LEU A 59 -3.28 -8.32 8.87
N ALA A 60 -3.43 -7.79 10.08
CA ALA A 60 -3.92 -8.57 11.21
C ALA A 60 -5.45 -8.74 11.15
N ASP A 61 -5.94 -9.85 11.68
CA ASP A 61 -7.37 -10.21 11.75
C ASP A 61 -8.07 -10.09 10.39
N TYR A 62 -7.44 -10.72 9.39
CA TYR A 62 -7.85 -10.68 8.00
C TYR A 62 -7.97 -12.08 7.37
N PRO A 63 -9.09 -12.38 6.67
CA PRO A 63 -10.33 -11.60 6.61
C PRO A 63 -11.14 -11.74 7.91
N ASP A 64 -10.79 -12.69 8.77
CA ASP A 64 -11.47 -13.00 10.02
C ASP A 64 -10.49 -12.92 11.21
N PRO A 65 -11.00 -12.74 12.44
CA PRO A 65 -10.16 -12.71 13.64
C PRO A 65 -9.28 -13.96 13.79
N GLY A 66 -8.03 -13.76 14.25
CA GLY A 66 -7.06 -14.84 14.43
C GLY A 66 -6.39 -15.32 13.14
N ARG A 67 -6.60 -14.62 12.01
CA ARG A 67 -5.94 -14.87 10.73
C ARG A 67 -5.08 -13.68 10.32
N ARG A 68 -4.09 -13.92 9.46
CA ARG A 68 -3.24 -12.88 8.88
C ARG A 68 -3.34 -12.94 7.37
N GLY A 69 -3.49 -11.77 6.74
CA GLY A 69 -3.34 -11.60 5.30
C GLY A 69 -1.95 -11.06 5.00
N ILE A 70 -1.21 -11.70 4.11
CA ILE A 70 0.15 -11.32 3.76
C ILE A 70 0.23 -10.99 2.27
N PHE A 71 0.91 -9.88 1.98
CA PHE A 71 1.13 -9.37 0.64
C PHE A 71 2.62 -9.34 0.30
N THR A 72 2.92 -9.78 -0.92
CA THR A 72 4.13 -9.51 -1.69
C THR A 72 3.71 -9.27 -3.15
N PRO A 73 4.57 -8.71 -4.04
CA PRO A 73 4.19 -8.48 -5.44
C PRO A 73 3.82 -9.77 -6.18
N GLY A 74 4.51 -10.86 -5.87
CA GLY A 74 4.35 -12.16 -6.53
C GLY A 74 3.33 -13.09 -5.89
N ARG A 75 2.90 -12.82 -4.64
CA ARG A 75 2.04 -13.72 -3.88
C ARG A 75 1.24 -12.98 -2.81
N VAL A 76 -0.02 -13.37 -2.68
CA VAL A 76 -0.85 -13.04 -1.51
C VAL A 76 -1.37 -14.32 -0.89
N TRP A 77 -1.43 -14.38 0.44
CA TRP A 77 -2.01 -15.52 1.13
C TRP A 77 -2.63 -15.12 2.46
N ILE A 78 -3.54 -15.95 2.91
CA ILE A 78 -4.16 -15.87 4.24
C ILE A 78 -3.67 -17.08 5.02
N GLU A 79 -3.21 -16.85 6.23
CA GLU A 79 -2.76 -17.91 7.13
C GLU A 79 -3.46 -17.85 8.49
N SER A 80 -3.54 -19.00 9.15
CA SER A 80 -4.02 -19.11 10.52
C SER A 80 -2.99 -18.55 11.51
N ALA A 81 -3.39 -18.34 12.77
CA ALA A 81 -2.47 -18.02 13.85
C ALA A 81 -1.32 -19.05 14.02
N GLY A 82 -1.55 -20.30 13.59
CA GLY A 82 -0.54 -21.37 13.60
C GLY A 82 0.40 -21.37 12.39
N GLY A 83 0.26 -20.43 11.44
CA GLY A 83 1.07 -20.34 10.23
C GLY A 83 0.64 -21.27 9.09
N GLU A 84 -0.52 -21.92 9.21
CA GLU A 84 -1.08 -22.73 8.12
C GLU A 84 -1.68 -21.82 7.05
N VAL A 85 -1.29 -22.03 5.78
CA VAL A 85 -1.84 -21.28 4.65
C VAL A 85 -3.25 -21.79 4.35
N LEU A 86 -4.26 -20.96 4.60
CA LEU A 86 -5.68 -21.26 4.40
C LEU A 86 -6.15 -20.97 2.98
N ALA A 87 -5.57 -19.95 2.34
CA ALA A 87 -5.84 -19.58 0.95
C ALA A 87 -4.64 -18.84 0.37
N GLU A 88 -4.32 -19.06 -0.91
CA GLU A 88 -3.23 -18.33 -1.58
C GLU A 88 -3.52 -18.01 -3.04
N ARG A 89 -2.82 -17.00 -3.55
CA ARG A 89 -2.77 -16.65 -4.96
C ARG A 89 -1.36 -16.21 -5.34
N ARG A 90 -0.83 -16.85 -6.37
CA ARG A 90 0.42 -16.45 -7.04
C ARG A 90 0.10 -15.53 -8.22
N SER A 91 1.04 -14.65 -8.54
CA SER A 91 0.89 -13.64 -9.60
C SER A 91 -0.41 -12.84 -9.49
N PRO A 92 -0.77 -12.30 -8.30
CA PRO A 92 -2.08 -11.69 -8.06
C PRO A 92 -2.40 -10.54 -9.02
N ARG A 93 -1.39 -9.83 -9.53
CA ARG A 93 -1.54 -8.78 -10.55
C ARG A 93 -2.24 -9.25 -11.82
N THR A 94 -2.00 -10.50 -12.25
CA THR A 94 -2.63 -11.02 -13.47
C THR A 94 -4.11 -11.32 -13.28
N ALA A 95 -4.57 -11.55 -12.04
CA ALA A 95 -5.99 -11.77 -11.77
C ALA A 95 -6.84 -10.53 -12.07
N PHE A 96 -6.25 -9.33 -11.97
CA PHE A 96 -6.94 -8.05 -12.24
C PHE A 96 -7.20 -7.78 -13.73
N SER A 97 -6.65 -8.56 -14.66
CA SER A 97 -6.97 -8.43 -16.09
C SER A 97 -8.34 -9.04 -16.45
N SER A 98 -8.93 -9.84 -15.55
CA SER A 98 -10.23 -10.47 -15.80
C SER A 98 -11.38 -9.46 -15.66
N PRO A 99 -12.30 -9.37 -16.63
CA PRO A 99 -13.48 -8.51 -16.54
C PRO A 99 -14.34 -8.73 -15.28
N ARG A 100 -14.32 -9.95 -14.74
CA ARG A 100 -15.01 -10.30 -13.48
C ARG A 100 -14.56 -9.42 -12.32
N ARG A 101 -13.27 -9.04 -12.26
CA ARG A 101 -12.70 -8.28 -11.13
C ARG A 101 -13.08 -6.80 -11.16
N TYR A 102 -13.70 -6.29 -12.22
CA TYR A 102 -14.35 -4.97 -12.17
C TYR A 102 -15.65 -5.01 -11.36
N LEU A 103 -16.27 -6.19 -11.25
CA LEU A 103 -17.56 -6.39 -10.59
C LEU A 103 -17.40 -7.00 -9.18
N TRP A 104 -16.50 -7.98 -9.02
CA TRP A 104 -16.40 -8.77 -7.77
C TRP A 104 -14.96 -9.08 -7.36
N TRP A 105 -14.64 -8.76 -6.11
CA TRP A 105 -13.39 -9.06 -5.41
C TRP A 105 -13.61 -10.13 -4.35
N ASP A 106 -12.67 -11.06 -4.27
CA ASP A 106 -12.52 -11.94 -3.11
C ASP A 106 -11.51 -11.39 -2.11
N ASP A 107 -11.35 -12.07 -0.97
CA ASP A 107 -10.41 -11.64 0.07
C ASP A 107 -8.96 -11.53 -0.44
N LEU A 108 -8.53 -12.39 -1.35
CA LEU A 108 -7.16 -12.32 -1.88
C LEU A 108 -6.98 -11.14 -2.85
N ASP A 109 -8.03 -10.70 -3.58
CA ASP A 109 -7.96 -9.48 -4.38
C ASP A 109 -7.88 -8.24 -3.51
N LEU A 110 -8.71 -8.18 -2.47
CA LEU A 110 -8.67 -7.07 -1.53
C LEU A 110 -7.33 -7.03 -0.79
N LEU A 111 -6.80 -8.18 -0.38
CA LEU A 111 -5.48 -8.26 0.24
C LEU A 111 -4.37 -7.74 -0.68
N TYR A 112 -4.39 -8.12 -1.97
CA TYR A 112 -3.43 -7.60 -2.94
C TYR A 112 -3.55 -6.09 -3.09
N PHE A 113 -4.77 -5.59 -3.30
CA PHE A 113 -5.02 -4.16 -3.46
C PHE A 113 -4.58 -3.36 -2.22
N ALA A 114 -5.01 -3.80 -1.03
CA ALA A 114 -4.71 -3.12 0.21
C ALA A 114 -3.21 -3.17 0.53
N GLY A 115 -2.57 -4.34 0.41
CA GLY A 115 -1.13 -4.47 0.65
C GLY A 115 -0.29 -3.59 -0.29
N TYR A 116 -0.61 -3.62 -1.59
CA TYR A 116 0.04 -2.76 -2.58
C TYR A 116 -0.16 -1.27 -2.28
N ALA A 117 -1.40 -0.84 -2.03
CA ALA A 117 -1.72 0.55 -1.78
C ALA A 117 -1.08 1.06 -0.49
N LEU A 118 -1.19 0.31 0.60
CA LEU A 118 -0.64 0.70 1.90
C LEU A 118 0.88 0.72 1.91
N TRP A 119 1.53 -0.22 1.21
CA TRP A 119 2.98 -0.14 1.05
C TRP A 119 3.40 1.14 0.33
N ASN A 120 2.69 1.52 -0.74
CA ASN A 120 2.95 2.79 -1.42
C ASN A 120 2.69 4.01 -0.54
N TYR A 121 1.54 4.06 0.14
CA TYR A 121 1.15 5.24 0.93
C TYR A 121 2.03 5.45 2.17
N LEU A 122 2.39 4.37 2.85
CA LEU A 122 3.19 4.44 4.07
C LEU A 122 4.70 4.54 3.80
N SER A 123 5.13 4.25 2.57
CA SER A 123 6.54 4.40 2.16
C SER A 123 6.79 5.66 1.33
N PHE A 124 5.76 6.40 0.95
CA PHE A 124 5.93 7.70 0.30
C PHE A 124 6.33 8.77 1.35
N PRO A 125 7.28 9.68 1.05
CA PRO A 125 7.93 9.95 -0.24
C PRO A 125 9.23 9.16 -0.48
N PHE A 126 9.63 8.27 0.42
CA PHE A 126 10.92 7.57 0.33
C PHE A 126 11.05 6.70 -0.93
N LEU A 127 9.94 6.22 -1.49
CA LEU A 127 9.93 5.51 -2.78
C LEU A 127 10.49 6.34 -3.95
N LEU A 128 10.47 7.67 -3.86
CA LEU A 128 11.07 8.56 -4.86
C LEU A 128 12.62 8.53 -4.85
N THR A 129 13.22 7.80 -3.91
CA THR A 129 14.67 7.64 -3.80
C THR A 129 15.18 6.33 -4.41
N LEU A 130 14.27 5.49 -4.90
CA LEU A 130 14.64 4.22 -5.53
C LEU A 130 15.46 4.46 -6.80
N PRO A 131 16.46 3.60 -7.10
CA PRO A 131 17.36 3.79 -8.25
C PRO A 131 16.65 3.90 -9.60
N ASP A 132 15.52 3.20 -9.76
CA ASP A 132 14.75 3.15 -11.01
C ASP A 132 13.70 4.27 -11.12
N VAL A 133 13.69 5.23 -10.19
CA VAL A 133 12.73 6.34 -10.17
C VAL A 133 13.43 7.63 -10.59
N GLU A 134 13.03 8.13 -11.75
CA GLU A 134 13.49 9.43 -12.25
C GLU A 134 12.55 10.54 -11.79
N ILE A 135 13.15 11.62 -11.26
CA ILE A 135 12.41 12.76 -10.74
C ILE A 135 12.95 14.06 -11.33
N ARG A 136 12.04 14.97 -11.65
CA ARG A 136 12.38 16.35 -12.04
C ARG A 136 11.38 17.33 -11.46
N GLU A 137 11.87 18.44 -10.93
CA GLU A 137 11.00 19.55 -10.56
C GLU A 137 10.43 20.20 -11.83
N ILE A 138 9.13 20.50 -11.81
CA ILE A 138 8.41 21.11 -12.93
C ILE A 138 7.81 22.45 -12.50
N ALA A 139 7.30 23.22 -13.47
CA ALA A 139 6.68 24.51 -13.22
C ALA A 139 5.67 24.44 -12.06
N PRO A 140 5.66 25.42 -11.15
CA PRO A 140 4.69 25.46 -10.05
C PRO A 140 3.25 25.47 -10.55
N TRP A 141 2.33 25.06 -9.68
CA TRP A 141 0.90 25.01 -9.97
C TRP A 141 0.12 25.90 -9.01
N PRO A 142 -0.63 26.89 -9.51
CA PRO A 142 -1.56 27.66 -8.70
C PRO A 142 -2.77 26.79 -8.33
N GLU A 143 -3.00 26.55 -7.04
CA GLU A 143 -4.14 25.78 -6.53
C GLU A 143 -4.72 26.49 -5.30
N ALA A 144 -6.04 26.73 -5.30
CA ALA A 144 -6.76 27.31 -4.15
C ALA A 144 -6.11 28.57 -3.51
N GLY A 145 -5.43 29.42 -4.30
CA GLY A 145 -4.75 30.63 -3.81
C GLY A 145 -3.32 30.42 -3.33
N GLU A 146 -2.80 29.19 -3.39
CA GLU A 146 -1.41 28.83 -3.10
C GLU A 146 -0.64 28.53 -4.38
N ILE A 147 0.69 28.53 -4.29
CA ILE A 147 1.60 28.11 -5.36
C ILE A 147 2.30 26.84 -4.92
N TRP A 148 1.91 25.70 -5.49
CA TRP A 148 2.50 24.40 -5.16
C TRP A 148 3.70 24.10 -6.05
N ARG A 149 4.84 23.76 -5.42
CA ARG A 149 5.96 23.16 -6.14
C ARG A 149 5.63 21.72 -6.51
N ARG A 150 6.13 21.22 -7.64
CA ARG A 150 5.73 19.92 -8.19
C ARG A 150 6.90 19.11 -8.67
N LEU A 151 6.79 17.80 -8.50
CA LEU A 151 7.70 16.81 -9.09
C LEU A 151 6.98 16.03 -10.18
N ALA A 152 7.59 15.94 -11.36
CA ALA A 152 7.29 14.89 -12.31
C ALA A 152 8.12 13.65 -11.96
N VAL A 153 7.47 12.50 -11.95
CA VAL A 153 8.04 11.20 -11.54
C VAL A 153 7.83 10.20 -12.68
N GLN A 154 8.88 9.45 -13.01
CA GLN A 154 8.86 8.38 -13.99
C GLN A 154 9.41 7.09 -13.34
N PHE A 155 8.75 5.97 -13.62
CA PHE A 155 9.02 4.63 -13.06
C PHE A 155 9.28 3.62 -14.19
#